data_AF-A0A835WA77-F1
#
_entry.id   AF-A0A835WA77-F1
#
_cell.length_a   1.000
_cell.length_b   1.000
_cell.length_c   1.000
_cell.angle_alpha   90.00
_cell.angle_beta   90.00
_cell.angle_gamma   90.00
#
_symmetry.space_group_name_H-M   'P 1'
#
loop_
_entity.id
_entity.type
_entity.pdbx_description
1 polymer ?
#
loop_
_entity_poly.entity_id
_entity_poly.type
_entity_poly.pdbx_seq_one_letter_code
_entity_poly.pdbx_strand_id
1 'polypeptide(L)'
;MPAWTRALMVGCGPLVLHLVIPLADMAWVAAAAPGAPAAPMPGGAATPLRRAAPGDSSNGSASLNQASPAALRVCAPGPDSFWARVLPAASALAHMAAVAVALALVSAACRTLPAAAAAVAAAPSAATATAAAARGLLPLLALTLASSGAVAFGAIHELIHSRHPAHVAVARAFLALFWWSPALAVHHWHHKVMCTPADHTCAPRGMTAFAFIPRYVVGSYAKAWSLAAEACRRTRKPVLSWHNSVLVAWAAQLLSLAAIGAALGPAAAAFHAAVCAGMIAYIGALDFTFHYGLVRPSSAQLAAAAAAAAAAPAAAAEAGAGVAAAAAAAAAAPPPGFAPVTRFNSWSSPYPLENAMTYHGLQHSEHHIAAGTSHAWLRPTSGHNPHLPAPLFLAALAGFMPPLWRALMDGRADAVNAQNMEYLLAAAAGQAAAGSDASAAGGAGPAVAGAIAAASSSSPLCEASEAAPAGAADAAAAGAYEQGSSAAPVRATAWALQPAA
;
A
#
# COMPACT_ATOMS: atom_id res chain seq x y z
N MET A 1 24.53 -33.62 12.94
CA MET A 1 24.49 -32.22 12.48
C MET A 1 25.04 -31.31 13.57
N PRO A 2 25.96 -30.38 13.26
CA PRO A 2 26.48 -29.42 14.23
C PRO A 2 25.38 -28.55 14.86
N ALA A 3 25.58 -28.09 16.10
CA ALA A 3 24.63 -27.26 16.82
C ALA A 3 24.35 -25.90 16.12
N TRP A 4 25.33 -25.36 15.39
CA TRP A 4 25.17 -24.13 14.61
C TRP A 4 24.21 -24.30 13.42
N THR A 5 24.11 -25.50 12.86
CA THR A 5 23.20 -25.79 11.73
C THR A 5 21.73 -25.78 12.20
N ARG A 6 21.47 -26.17 13.45
CA ARG A 6 20.15 -26.03 14.08
C ARG A 6 19.80 -24.59 14.43
N ALA A 7 20.77 -23.77 14.86
CA ALA A 7 20.57 -22.35 15.11
C ALA A 7 20.29 -21.55 13.82
N LEU A 8 20.95 -21.91 12.70
CA LEU A 8 20.66 -21.37 11.37
C LEU A 8 19.27 -21.77 10.87
N MET A 9 18.82 -23.02 11.09
CA MET A 9 17.45 -23.42 10.75
C MET A 9 16.38 -22.71 11.60
N VAL A 10 16.66 -22.42 12.88
CA VAL A 10 15.77 -21.63 13.74
C VAL A 10 15.78 -20.14 13.35
N GLY A 11 16.92 -19.60 12.91
CA GLY A 11 17.03 -18.23 12.38
C GLY A 11 16.39 -18.03 11.01
N CYS A 12 16.34 -19.07 10.17
CA CYS A 12 15.64 -19.07 8.89
C CYS A 12 14.14 -19.44 9.00
N GLY A 13 13.68 -19.94 10.15
CA GLY A 13 12.28 -20.31 10.40
C GLY A 13 11.25 -19.21 10.08
N PRO A 14 11.49 -17.92 10.41
CA PRO A 14 10.60 -16.82 10.02
C PRO A 14 10.53 -16.63 8.50
N LEU A 15 11.66 -16.78 7.81
CA LEU A 15 11.72 -16.75 6.34
C LEU A 15 10.97 -17.92 5.72
N VAL A 16 11.11 -19.13 6.28
CA VAL A 16 10.40 -20.33 5.81
C VAL A 16 8.89 -20.23 6.03
N LEU A 17 8.42 -19.64 7.13
CA LEU A 17 6.99 -19.39 7.34
C LEU A 17 6.42 -18.41 6.31
N HIS A 18 7.19 -17.38 5.92
CA HIS A 18 6.81 -16.44 4.86
C HIS A 18 7.00 -17.00 3.43
N LEU A 19 7.76 -18.09 3.25
CA LEU A 19 7.98 -18.76 1.95
C LEU A 19 7.01 -19.91 1.69
N VAL A 20 6.63 -20.69 2.71
CA VAL A 20 5.80 -21.90 2.54
C VAL A 20 4.32 -21.58 2.41
N ILE A 21 3.85 -20.53 3.09
CA ILE A 21 2.43 -20.14 3.08
C ILE A 21 1.96 -19.61 1.70
N PRO A 22 2.70 -18.75 0.98
CA PRO A 22 2.23 -18.26 -0.32
C PRO A 22 2.51 -19.21 -1.49
N LEU A 23 3.37 -20.23 -1.34
CA LEU A 23 3.58 -21.25 -2.38
C LEU A 23 2.37 -22.20 -2.53
N ALA A 24 1.61 -22.43 -1.46
CA ALA A 24 0.36 -23.20 -1.52
C ALA A 24 -0.74 -22.47 -2.32
N ASP A 25 -0.68 -21.13 -2.36
CA ASP A 25 -1.63 -20.27 -3.08
C ASP A 25 -1.42 -20.32 -4.61
N MET A 26 -0.17 -20.54 -5.06
CA MET A 26 0.15 -20.74 -6.48
C MET A 26 -0.57 -21.97 -7.07
N ALA A 27 -0.76 -23.04 -6.29
CA ALA A 27 -1.49 -24.23 -6.73
C ALA A 27 -3.00 -23.99 -6.81
N TRP A 28 -3.55 -23.12 -5.97
CA TRP A 28 -4.98 -22.78 -5.97
C TRP A 28 -5.34 -21.77 -7.07
N VAL A 29 -4.51 -20.74 -7.26
CA VAL A 29 -4.69 -19.74 -8.34
C VAL A 29 -4.51 -20.37 -9.73
N ALA A 30 -3.59 -21.33 -9.90
CA ALA A 30 -3.44 -22.07 -11.15
C ALA A 30 -4.67 -22.93 -11.50
N ALA A 31 -5.42 -23.40 -10.49
CA ALA A 31 -6.65 -24.17 -10.67
C ALA A 31 -7.90 -23.29 -10.92
N ALA A 32 -7.85 -22.01 -10.57
CA ALA A 32 -8.97 -21.06 -10.68
C ALA A 32 -8.90 -20.14 -11.91
N ALA A 33 -7.84 -20.22 -12.72
CA ALA A 33 -7.69 -19.42 -13.93
C ALA A 33 -8.70 -19.86 -15.03
N PRO A 34 -9.46 -18.95 -15.66
CA PRO A 34 -10.32 -19.29 -16.80
C PRO A 34 -9.45 -19.74 -17.98
N GLY A 35 -9.46 -21.04 -18.31
CA GLY A 35 -8.77 -21.59 -19.49
C GLY A 35 -7.89 -22.82 -19.26
N ALA A 36 -7.78 -23.36 -18.04
CA ALA A 36 -7.02 -24.59 -17.81
C ALA A 36 -7.72 -25.83 -18.44
N PRO A 37 -7.03 -26.64 -19.26
CA PRO A 37 -7.60 -27.87 -19.81
C PRO A 37 -7.84 -28.89 -18.70
N ALA A 38 -9.05 -29.44 -18.65
CA ALA A 38 -9.45 -30.44 -17.65
C ALA A 38 -8.55 -31.68 -17.73
N ALA A 39 -7.89 -32.03 -16.63
CA ALA A 39 -7.17 -33.28 -16.49
C ALA A 39 -8.18 -34.46 -16.42
N PRO A 40 -7.91 -35.61 -17.06
CA PRO A 40 -8.83 -36.73 -17.05
C PRO A 40 -8.80 -37.46 -15.70
N MET A 41 -9.97 -37.63 -15.09
CA MET A 41 -10.16 -38.48 -13.90
C MET A 41 -10.10 -39.96 -14.28
N PRO A 42 -9.46 -40.84 -13.48
CA PRO A 42 -9.43 -42.27 -13.73
C PRO A 42 -10.78 -42.92 -13.42
N GLY A 43 -11.18 -43.85 -14.29
CA GLY A 43 -12.51 -44.46 -14.32
C GLY A 43 -12.89 -45.31 -13.10
N GLY A 44 -14.19 -45.34 -12.84
CA GLY A 44 -14.84 -46.20 -11.86
C GLY A 44 -16.23 -46.62 -12.34
N ALA A 45 -16.29 -47.85 -12.82
CA ALA A 45 -17.41 -48.75 -13.11
C ALA A 45 -18.88 -48.24 -13.03
N ALA A 46 -19.59 -48.46 -14.15
CA ALA A 46 -21.04 -48.46 -14.27
C ALA A 46 -21.71 -49.57 -13.45
N THR A 47 -22.95 -49.33 -13.00
CA THR A 47 -23.91 -50.38 -12.61
C THR A 47 -25.30 -50.02 -13.18
N PRO A 48 -26.05 -50.96 -13.78
CA PRO A 48 -27.06 -50.62 -14.79
C PRO A 48 -28.47 -50.38 -14.24
N LEU A 49 -29.20 -49.53 -14.96
CA LEU A 49 -30.62 -49.21 -14.81
C LEU A 49 -31.53 -50.43 -15.04
N ARG A 50 -32.57 -50.57 -14.19
CA ARG A 50 -33.67 -51.51 -14.38
C ARG A 50 -34.77 -50.86 -15.22
N ARG A 51 -35.14 -51.50 -16.34
CA ARG A 51 -36.27 -51.17 -17.23
C ARG A 51 -37.61 -51.71 -16.69
N ALA A 52 -38.67 -50.93 -16.89
CA ALA A 52 -40.06 -51.35 -17.20
C ALA A 52 -40.83 -50.08 -17.62
N ALA A 53 -41.82 -50.02 -18.52
CA ALA A 53 -42.37 -50.79 -19.65
C ALA A 53 -43.34 -49.81 -20.39
N PRO A 54 -43.84 -50.09 -21.61
CA PRO A 54 -44.31 -49.07 -22.56
C PRO A 54 -45.82 -48.80 -22.49
N GLY A 55 -46.24 -47.56 -22.80
CA GLY A 55 -47.64 -47.19 -22.93
C GLY A 55 -47.85 -45.80 -23.55
N ASP A 56 -48.28 -45.84 -24.81
CA ASP A 56 -49.03 -44.86 -25.61
C ASP A 56 -48.50 -43.45 -25.98
N SER A 57 -48.61 -43.28 -27.29
CA SER A 57 -48.29 -42.16 -28.16
C SER A 57 -49.20 -40.94 -28.01
N SER A 58 -48.61 -39.75 -27.93
CA SER A 58 -48.96 -38.65 -28.84
C SER A 58 -47.89 -37.55 -28.77
N ASN A 59 -47.54 -37.05 -29.96
CA ASN A 59 -46.49 -36.07 -30.21
C ASN A 59 -47.02 -34.65 -29.91
N GLY A 60 -46.34 -33.90 -29.05
CA GLY A 60 -46.67 -32.51 -28.74
C GLY A 60 -45.67 -31.90 -27.78
N SER A 61 -44.72 -31.14 -28.30
CA SER A 61 -43.60 -30.51 -27.61
C SER A 61 -44.02 -29.63 -26.42
N ALA A 62 -43.78 -30.13 -25.20
CA ALA A 62 -43.68 -29.33 -23.98
C ALA A 62 -42.54 -29.89 -23.12
N SER A 63 -41.36 -29.26 -23.20
CA SER A 63 -40.24 -29.57 -22.32
C SER A 63 -40.56 -29.05 -20.92
N LEU A 64 -41.06 -29.96 -20.09
CA LEU A 64 -41.06 -29.82 -18.64
C LEU A 64 -39.61 -29.81 -18.15
N ASN A 65 -39.28 -28.72 -17.46
CA ASN A 65 -38.54 -28.68 -16.21
C ASN A 65 -37.19 -29.43 -16.12
N GLN A 66 -36.12 -28.65 -15.97
CA GLN A 66 -35.70 -28.18 -14.64
C GLN A 66 -35.32 -29.37 -13.73
N ALA A 67 -34.12 -29.85 -13.93
CA ALA A 67 -33.26 -30.32 -12.85
C ALA A 67 -31.81 -30.19 -13.34
N SER A 68 -31.33 -28.94 -13.42
CA SER A 68 -29.88 -28.72 -13.44
C SER A 68 -29.34 -29.35 -12.16
N PRO A 69 -28.31 -30.22 -12.21
CA PRO A 69 -27.64 -30.65 -11.01
C PRO A 69 -27.21 -29.37 -10.30
N ALA A 70 -27.50 -29.26 -9.01
CA ALA A 70 -27.02 -28.18 -8.17
C ALA A 70 -25.49 -28.21 -8.19
N ALA A 71 -24.91 -27.59 -9.22
CA ALA A 71 -23.53 -27.19 -9.23
C ALA A 71 -23.44 -26.24 -8.05
N LEU A 72 -22.82 -26.70 -6.97
CA LEU A 72 -22.26 -25.86 -5.94
C LEU A 72 -21.44 -24.78 -6.65
N ARG A 73 -22.08 -23.65 -6.96
CA ARG A 73 -21.36 -22.42 -7.27
C ARG A 73 -20.73 -22.04 -5.95
N VAL A 74 -19.50 -22.52 -5.74
CA VAL A 74 -18.61 -21.92 -4.77
C VAL A 74 -18.44 -20.49 -5.27
N CYS A 75 -19.21 -19.56 -4.70
CA CYS A 75 -18.97 -18.14 -4.93
C CYS A 75 -17.54 -17.89 -4.48
N ALA A 76 -16.64 -17.67 -5.44
CA ALA A 76 -15.32 -17.17 -5.14
C ALA A 76 -15.51 -15.97 -4.19
N PRO A 77 -14.80 -15.92 -3.06
CA PRO A 77 -14.97 -14.84 -2.11
C PRO A 77 -14.77 -13.51 -2.85
N GLY A 78 -15.75 -12.59 -2.81
CA GLY A 78 -15.63 -11.29 -3.47
C GLY A 78 -14.38 -10.52 -3.03
N PRO A 79 -13.99 -9.46 -3.77
CA PRO A 79 -12.74 -8.71 -3.52
C PRO A 79 -12.63 -8.09 -2.11
N ASP A 80 -13.74 -7.97 -1.39
CA ASP A 80 -13.80 -7.50 0.00
C ASP A 80 -14.35 -8.54 0.99
N SER A 81 -14.36 -9.81 0.60
CA SER A 81 -14.80 -10.89 1.49
C SER A 81 -13.85 -11.04 2.70
N PHE A 82 -14.39 -11.60 3.79
CA PHE A 82 -13.59 -11.97 4.95
C PHE A 82 -12.42 -12.88 4.53
N TRP A 83 -12.70 -13.92 3.74
CA TRP A 83 -11.73 -14.93 3.33
C TRP A 83 -10.57 -14.38 2.49
N ALA A 84 -10.79 -13.33 1.70
CA ALA A 84 -9.74 -12.71 0.90
C ALA A 84 -8.57 -12.17 1.75
N ARG A 85 -8.79 -11.88 3.04
CA ARG A 85 -7.77 -11.27 3.92
C ARG A 85 -7.44 -12.09 5.18
N VAL A 86 -7.92 -13.35 5.25
CA VAL A 86 -7.59 -14.27 6.35
C VAL A 86 -6.11 -14.64 6.34
N LEU A 87 -5.53 -14.87 5.17
CA LEU A 87 -4.13 -15.24 5.03
C LEU A 87 -3.17 -14.10 5.49
N PRO A 88 -3.38 -12.84 5.06
CA PRO A 88 -2.71 -11.69 5.65
C PRO A 88 -2.86 -11.62 7.19
N ALA A 89 -4.07 -11.81 7.72
CA ALA A 89 -4.31 -11.78 9.16
C ALA A 89 -3.52 -12.87 9.91
N ALA A 90 -3.52 -14.09 9.40
CA ALA A 90 -2.77 -15.20 9.98
C ALA A 90 -1.25 -14.94 9.97
N SER A 91 -0.72 -14.38 8.90
CA SER A 91 0.70 -14.03 8.77
C SER A 91 1.13 -12.94 9.75
N ALA A 92 0.32 -11.90 9.91
CA ALA A 92 0.55 -10.86 10.91
C ALA A 92 0.60 -11.45 12.34
N LEU A 93 -0.35 -12.30 12.69
CA LEU A 93 -0.40 -12.98 13.98
C LEU A 93 0.80 -13.91 14.19
N ALA A 94 1.21 -14.65 13.16
CA ALA A 94 2.38 -15.52 13.20
C ALA A 94 3.67 -14.72 13.45
N HIS A 95 3.82 -13.55 12.82
CA HIS A 95 4.96 -12.67 13.07
C HIS A 95 4.97 -12.13 14.51
N MET A 96 3.82 -11.69 15.03
CA MET A 96 3.69 -11.27 16.44
C MET A 96 4.08 -12.40 17.41
N ALA A 97 3.66 -13.63 17.12
CA ALA A 97 4.04 -14.80 17.92
C ALA A 97 5.54 -15.11 17.84
N ALA A 98 6.16 -15.00 16.67
CA ALA A 98 7.60 -15.19 16.49
C ALA A 98 8.41 -14.18 17.31
N VAL A 99 7.99 -12.91 17.33
CA VAL A 99 8.60 -11.87 18.17
C VAL A 99 8.42 -12.20 19.65
N ALA A 100 7.23 -12.61 20.10
CA ALA A 100 7.00 -13.01 21.48
C ALA A 100 7.92 -14.16 21.93
N VAL A 101 8.11 -15.19 21.09
CA VAL A 101 9.05 -16.29 21.35
C VAL A 101 10.48 -15.76 21.44
N ALA A 102 10.91 -14.90 20.52
CA ALA A 102 12.25 -14.31 20.55
C ALA A 102 12.50 -13.50 21.84
N LEU A 103 11.52 -12.72 22.31
CA LEU A 103 11.62 -11.98 23.56
C LEU A 103 11.76 -12.90 24.77
N ALA A 104 11.01 -14.00 24.80
CA ALA A 104 11.12 -15.00 25.86
C ALA A 104 12.51 -15.66 25.86
N LEU A 105 13.06 -15.97 24.68
CA LEU A 105 14.41 -16.53 24.53
C LEU A 105 15.49 -15.53 24.98
N VAL A 106 15.40 -14.26 24.58
CA VAL A 106 16.32 -13.19 25.01
C VAL A 106 16.26 -13.03 26.53
N SER A 107 15.06 -12.99 27.10
CA SER A 107 14.86 -12.92 28.55
C SER A 107 15.46 -14.11 29.30
N ALA A 108 15.26 -15.33 28.79
CA ALA A 108 15.82 -16.54 29.36
C ALA A 108 17.36 -16.55 29.26
N ALA A 109 17.92 -16.11 28.14
CA ALA A 109 19.36 -15.99 27.95
C ALA A 109 19.97 -14.98 28.93
N CYS A 110 19.36 -13.80 29.10
CA CYS A 110 19.84 -12.79 30.05
C CYS A 110 19.81 -13.27 31.51
N ARG A 111 18.87 -14.15 31.87
CA ARG A 111 18.78 -14.73 33.22
C ARG A 111 19.78 -15.86 33.47
N THR A 112 20.06 -16.67 32.45
CA THR A 112 20.88 -17.90 32.60
C THR A 112 22.36 -17.69 32.31
N LEU A 113 22.71 -16.77 31.40
CA LEU A 113 24.11 -16.53 31.00
C LEU A 113 25.03 -16.08 32.15
N PRO A 114 24.61 -15.22 33.10
CA PRO A 114 25.46 -14.86 34.24
C PRO A 114 25.75 -16.05 35.17
N ALA A 115 24.74 -16.88 35.44
CA ALA A 115 24.88 -18.08 36.28
C ALA A 115 25.72 -19.17 35.58
N ALA A 116 25.52 -19.36 34.28
CA ALA A 116 26.33 -20.27 33.46
C ALA A 116 27.79 -19.78 33.33
N ALA A 117 28.02 -18.48 33.16
CA ALA A 117 29.36 -17.90 33.14
C ALA A 117 30.08 -18.05 34.48
N ALA A 118 29.36 -17.91 35.60
CA ALA A 118 29.90 -18.18 36.94
C ALA A 118 30.24 -19.66 37.13
N ALA A 119 29.43 -20.60 36.62
CA ALA A 119 29.70 -22.04 36.67
C ALA A 119 30.86 -22.48 35.75
N VAL A 120 31.05 -21.81 34.61
CA VAL A 120 32.12 -22.08 33.62
C VAL A 120 33.43 -21.34 33.96
N ALA A 121 33.52 -20.63 35.10
CA ALA A 121 34.74 -20.01 35.57
C ALA A 121 35.93 -20.99 35.80
N ALA A 122 35.73 -22.30 35.61
CA ALA A 122 36.77 -23.32 35.47
C ALA A 122 37.45 -23.40 34.08
N ALA A 123 36.97 -22.67 33.05
CA ALA A 123 37.53 -22.66 31.68
C ALA A 123 37.34 -21.28 30.97
N PRO A 124 38.20 -20.27 31.27
CA PRO A 124 37.96 -18.86 30.93
C PRO A 124 37.94 -18.52 29.42
N SER A 125 38.61 -19.30 28.57
CA SER A 125 38.63 -19.07 27.11
C SER A 125 37.35 -19.51 26.40
N ALA A 126 36.66 -20.54 26.91
CA ALA A 126 35.41 -21.03 26.33
C ALA A 126 34.20 -20.14 26.71
N ALA A 127 34.18 -19.61 27.94
CA ALA A 127 33.15 -18.68 28.42
C ALA A 127 33.16 -17.35 27.66
N THR A 128 34.35 -16.81 27.37
CA THR A 128 34.52 -15.54 26.65
C THR A 128 34.10 -15.66 25.17
N ALA A 129 34.45 -16.76 24.50
CA ALA A 129 34.03 -17.03 23.12
C ALA A 129 32.50 -17.19 23.00
N THR A 130 31.86 -17.90 23.95
CA THR A 130 30.40 -18.13 23.94
C THR A 130 29.62 -16.84 24.22
N ALA A 131 30.08 -16.02 25.16
CA ALA A 131 29.46 -14.72 25.45
C ALA A 131 29.64 -13.71 24.30
N ALA A 132 30.77 -13.76 23.59
CA ALA A 132 31.01 -12.94 22.39
C ALA A 132 30.11 -13.38 21.22
N ALA A 133 29.98 -14.69 20.98
CA ALA A 133 29.07 -15.23 19.95
C ALA A 133 27.59 -14.88 20.25
N ALA A 134 27.15 -14.99 21.50
CA ALA A 134 25.79 -14.63 21.90
C ALA A 134 25.50 -13.13 21.67
N ARG A 135 26.47 -12.24 21.95
CA ARG A 135 26.36 -10.80 21.68
C ARG A 135 26.29 -10.47 20.19
N GLY A 136 26.98 -11.23 19.34
CA GLY A 136 26.93 -11.07 17.88
C GLY A 136 25.62 -11.56 17.25
N LEU A 137 24.95 -12.56 17.86
CA LEU A 137 23.71 -13.12 17.34
C LEU A 137 22.47 -12.26 17.63
N LEU A 138 22.45 -11.51 18.74
CA LEU A 138 21.34 -10.62 19.10
C LEU A 138 21.02 -9.55 18.03
N PRO A 139 21.98 -8.75 17.52
CA PRO A 139 21.68 -7.78 16.47
C PRO A 139 21.25 -8.44 15.15
N LEU A 140 21.79 -9.62 14.82
CA LEU A 140 21.35 -10.38 13.64
C LEU A 140 19.91 -10.88 13.78
N LEU A 141 19.54 -11.37 14.96
CA LEU A 141 18.16 -11.76 15.27
C LEU A 141 17.23 -10.55 15.22
N ALA A 142 17.63 -9.42 15.81
CA ALA A 142 16.85 -8.18 15.77
C ALA A 142 16.63 -7.71 14.33
N LEU A 143 17.67 -7.73 13.50
CA LEU A 143 17.58 -7.38 12.08
C LEU A 143 16.67 -8.35 11.32
N THR A 144 16.76 -9.66 11.58
CA THR A 144 15.91 -10.67 10.94
C THR A 144 14.44 -10.47 11.30
N LEU A 145 14.14 -10.20 12.57
CA LEU A 145 12.77 -9.91 13.02
C LEU A 145 12.27 -8.57 12.47
N ALA A 146 13.11 -7.54 12.41
CA ALA A 146 12.78 -6.26 11.79
C ALA A 146 12.43 -6.41 10.30
N SER A 147 13.26 -7.13 9.52
CA SER A 147 13.02 -7.36 8.10
C SER A 147 11.77 -8.21 7.86
N SER A 148 11.58 -9.30 8.61
CA SER A 148 10.35 -10.10 8.52
C SER A 148 9.11 -9.33 8.98
N GLY A 149 9.24 -8.41 9.94
CA GLY A 149 8.17 -7.52 10.38
C GLY A 149 7.75 -6.54 9.30
N ALA A 150 8.70 -6.03 8.51
CA ALA A 150 8.37 -5.19 7.36
C ALA A 150 7.72 -5.97 6.20
N VAL A 151 8.05 -7.26 6.04
CA VAL A 151 7.31 -8.15 5.12
C VAL A 151 5.90 -8.41 5.65
N ALA A 152 5.76 -8.71 6.94
CA ALA A 152 4.46 -8.85 7.60
C ALA A 152 3.63 -7.56 7.53
N PHE A 153 4.28 -6.39 7.45
CA PHE A 153 3.59 -5.14 7.19
C PHE A 153 2.89 -5.13 5.83
N GLY A 154 3.35 -5.87 4.82
CA GLY A 154 2.59 -6.08 3.57
C GLY A 154 1.22 -6.72 3.80
N ALA A 155 1.11 -7.65 4.75
CA ALA A 155 -0.19 -8.17 5.19
C ALA A 155 -0.99 -7.09 5.94
N ILE A 156 -0.35 -6.35 6.85
CA ILE A 156 -1.03 -5.27 7.60
C ILE A 156 -1.55 -4.19 6.68
N HIS A 157 -0.81 -3.85 5.63
CA HIS A 157 -1.19 -2.93 4.58
C HIS A 157 -2.49 -3.39 3.93
N GLU A 158 -2.65 -4.68 3.66
CA GLU A 158 -3.94 -5.19 3.20
C GLU A 158 -5.04 -5.09 4.27
N LEU A 159 -4.73 -5.38 5.55
CA LEU A 159 -5.73 -5.35 6.61
C LEU A 159 -6.24 -3.93 6.94
N ILE A 160 -5.40 -2.90 6.80
CA ILE A 160 -5.82 -1.51 7.07
C ILE A 160 -6.86 -1.01 6.06
N HIS A 161 -6.85 -1.52 4.83
CA HIS A 161 -7.86 -1.24 3.81
C HIS A 161 -9.11 -2.10 3.94
N SER A 162 -9.13 -3.04 4.90
CA SER A 162 -10.28 -3.94 5.06
C SER A 162 -11.45 -3.24 5.76
N ARG A 163 -12.66 -3.56 5.31
CA ARG A 163 -13.92 -3.11 5.96
C ARG A 163 -14.33 -4.01 7.14
N HIS A 164 -13.70 -5.19 7.31
CA HIS A 164 -14.11 -6.14 8.33
C HIS A 164 -13.45 -5.80 9.69
N PRO A 165 -14.23 -5.69 10.79
CA PRO A 165 -13.71 -5.22 12.07
C PRO A 165 -12.60 -6.11 12.65
N ALA A 166 -12.67 -7.42 12.44
CA ALA A 166 -11.62 -8.34 12.92
C ALA A 166 -10.26 -8.09 12.24
N HIS A 167 -10.25 -7.76 10.94
CA HIS A 167 -9.01 -7.47 10.21
C HIS A 167 -8.39 -6.17 10.71
N VAL A 168 -9.21 -5.13 10.89
CA VAL A 168 -8.77 -3.84 11.42
C VAL A 168 -8.29 -3.99 12.88
N ALA A 169 -8.89 -4.89 13.67
CA ALA A 169 -8.43 -5.19 15.03
C ALA A 169 -7.03 -5.83 15.03
N VAL A 170 -6.78 -6.82 14.16
CA VAL A 170 -5.44 -7.41 13.97
C VAL A 170 -4.44 -6.35 13.51
N ALA A 171 -4.81 -5.51 12.54
CA ALA A 171 -3.97 -4.42 12.07
C ALA A 171 -3.60 -3.46 13.22
N ARG A 172 -4.59 -3.02 14.02
CA ARG A 172 -4.35 -2.15 15.17
C ARG A 172 -3.43 -2.78 16.22
N ALA A 173 -3.64 -4.06 16.52
CA ALA A 173 -2.80 -4.79 17.48
C ALA A 173 -1.34 -4.86 17.00
N PHE A 174 -1.12 -5.18 15.72
CA PHE A 174 0.22 -5.17 15.14
C PHE A 174 0.85 -3.77 15.17
N LEU A 175 0.16 -2.75 14.68
CA LEU A 175 0.71 -1.38 14.62
C LEU A 175 0.96 -0.79 16.02
N ALA A 176 0.20 -1.20 17.04
CA ALA A 176 0.46 -0.85 18.43
C ALA A 176 1.64 -1.63 19.01
N LEU A 177 1.78 -2.92 18.69
CA LEU A 177 2.94 -3.69 19.14
C LEU A 177 4.23 -3.14 18.52
N PHE A 178 4.26 -2.91 17.21
CA PHE A 178 5.47 -2.51 16.49
C PHE A 178 5.69 -1.00 16.36
N TRP A 179 4.97 -0.20 17.15
CA TRP A 179 5.09 1.25 17.20
C TRP A 179 4.99 1.94 15.84
N TRP A 180 4.05 1.51 15.01
CA TRP A 180 3.80 2.10 13.69
C TRP A 180 2.33 2.51 13.49
N SER A 181 1.69 3.00 14.55
CA SER A 181 0.29 3.47 14.51
C SER A 181 -0.05 4.50 13.43
N PRO A 182 0.86 5.39 12.97
CA PRO A 182 0.54 6.32 11.88
C PRO A 182 0.03 5.63 10.61
N ALA A 183 0.49 4.41 10.32
CA ALA A 183 0.11 3.67 9.11
C ALA A 183 -1.41 3.57 8.92
N LEU A 184 -2.20 3.46 9.99
CA LEU A 184 -3.65 3.32 9.84
C LEU A 184 -4.30 4.56 9.20
N ALA A 185 -3.92 5.77 9.62
CA ALA A 185 -4.57 7.00 9.14
C ALA A 185 -3.81 7.65 7.99
N VAL A 186 -2.48 7.68 8.09
CA VAL A 186 -1.60 8.39 7.15
C VAL A 186 -1.53 7.65 5.82
N HIS A 187 -1.57 6.32 5.82
CA HIS A 187 -1.54 5.56 4.59
C HIS A 187 -2.77 5.82 3.71
N HIS A 188 -3.99 5.84 4.28
CA HIS A 188 -5.20 6.24 3.55
C HIS A 188 -5.16 7.70 3.06
N TRP A 189 -4.51 8.58 3.83
CA TRP A 189 -4.30 9.96 3.41
C TRP A 189 -3.30 10.04 2.25
N HIS A 190 -2.21 9.27 2.30
CA HIS A 190 -1.20 9.18 1.24
C HIS A 190 -1.84 8.79 -0.10
N HIS A 191 -2.74 7.79 -0.14
CA HIS A 191 -3.49 7.45 -1.37
C HIS A 191 -4.20 8.65 -2.02
N LYS A 192 -4.61 9.64 -1.24
CA LYS A 192 -5.25 10.86 -1.75
C LYS A 192 -4.25 11.89 -2.23
N VAL A 193 -3.11 12.02 -1.55
CA VAL A 193 -2.13 13.10 -1.76
C VAL A 193 -0.80 12.64 -2.38
N MET A 194 -0.69 11.38 -2.79
CA MET A 194 0.57 10.78 -3.22
C MET A 194 1.25 11.60 -4.31
N CYS A 195 2.58 11.65 -4.25
CA CYS A 195 3.44 12.39 -5.16
C CYS A 195 3.15 13.89 -5.27
N THR A 196 2.47 14.47 -4.26
CA THR A 196 2.31 15.93 -4.13
C THR A 196 3.30 16.49 -3.09
N PRO A 197 3.58 17.80 -3.08
CA PRO A 197 4.45 18.42 -2.08
C PRO A 197 4.00 18.22 -0.62
N ALA A 198 2.69 18.02 -0.40
CA ALA A 198 2.16 17.77 0.93
C ALA A 198 2.55 16.40 1.47
N ASP A 199 2.82 15.44 0.58
CA ASP A 199 3.09 14.06 0.95
C ASP A 199 4.54 13.85 1.38
N HIS A 200 4.72 13.42 2.63
CA HIS A 200 6.03 13.10 3.20
C HIS A 200 6.43 11.64 2.99
N THR A 201 5.56 10.78 2.45
CA THR A 201 5.88 9.38 2.12
C THR A 201 6.34 9.20 0.68
N CYS A 202 6.33 10.26 -0.13
CA CYS A 202 7.02 10.29 -1.42
C CYS A 202 8.37 11.00 -1.29
N ALA A 203 9.45 10.36 -1.76
CA ALA A 203 10.78 10.93 -1.74
C ALA A 203 10.99 11.85 -2.97
N PRO A 204 11.28 13.15 -2.77
CA PRO A 204 11.66 14.03 -3.88
C PRO A 204 12.92 13.52 -4.58
N ARG A 205 13.03 13.79 -5.89
CA ARG A 205 14.22 13.44 -6.68
C ARG A 205 15.48 14.02 -6.03
N GLY A 206 16.54 13.22 -5.94
CA GLY A 206 17.82 13.61 -5.36
C GLY A 206 17.93 13.46 -3.84
N MET A 207 16.81 13.26 -3.12
CA MET A 207 16.83 12.99 -1.67
C MET A 207 17.48 11.63 -1.40
N THR A 208 18.32 11.53 -0.38
CA THR A 208 18.92 10.25 0.03
C THR A 208 17.98 9.48 0.97
N ALA A 209 18.07 8.14 0.99
CA ALA A 209 17.31 7.33 1.94
C ALA A 209 17.56 7.76 3.40
N PHE A 210 18.80 8.15 3.73
CA PHE A 210 19.17 8.66 5.06
C PHE A 210 18.43 9.94 5.47
N ALA A 211 18.18 10.85 4.53
CA ALA A 211 17.40 12.06 4.78
C ALA A 211 15.89 11.78 4.75
N PHE A 212 15.47 10.85 3.90
CA PHE A 212 14.07 10.48 3.74
C PHE A 212 13.50 9.78 4.98
N ILE A 213 14.19 8.78 5.54
CA ILE A 213 13.63 7.96 6.64
C ILE A 213 13.24 8.81 7.87
N PRO A 214 14.08 9.73 8.38
CA PRO A 214 13.67 10.61 9.48
C PRO A 214 12.50 11.53 9.11
N ARG A 215 12.50 12.10 7.90
CA ARG A 215 11.38 12.90 7.36
C ARG A 215 10.09 12.09 7.32
N TYR A 216 10.16 10.86 6.83
CA TYR A 216 9.06 9.91 6.71
C TYR A 216 8.46 9.57 8.08
N VAL A 217 9.31 9.22 9.06
CA VAL A 217 8.86 8.85 10.40
C VAL A 217 8.22 10.05 11.10
N VAL A 218 8.94 11.17 11.22
CA VAL A 218 8.45 12.36 11.92
C VAL A 218 7.20 12.93 11.23
N GLY A 219 7.24 13.02 9.89
CA GLY A 219 6.13 13.47 9.07
C GLY A 219 4.87 12.62 9.28
N SER A 220 5.02 11.29 9.29
CA SER A 220 3.89 10.37 9.49
C SER A 220 3.27 10.54 10.88
N TYR A 221 4.06 10.64 11.94
CA TYR A 221 3.51 10.88 13.27
C TYR A 221 2.83 12.24 13.41
N ALA A 222 3.46 13.31 12.91
CA ALA A 222 2.89 14.64 12.93
C ALA A 222 1.58 14.71 12.13
N LYS A 223 1.54 14.05 10.97
CA LYS A 223 0.34 14.00 10.13
C LYS A 223 -0.76 13.18 10.79
N ALA A 224 -0.44 12.02 11.37
CA ALA A 224 -1.40 11.21 12.12
C ALA A 224 -2.06 12.04 13.24
N TRP A 225 -1.26 12.78 14.01
CA TRP A 225 -1.76 13.70 15.04
C TRP A 225 -2.72 14.75 14.47
N SER A 226 -2.33 15.41 13.37
CA SER A 226 -3.17 16.43 12.73
C SER A 226 -4.54 15.88 12.30
N LEU A 227 -4.57 14.67 11.73
CA LEU A 227 -5.79 14.01 11.27
C LEU A 227 -6.69 13.61 12.44
N ALA A 228 -6.12 13.07 13.52
CA ALA A 228 -6.88 12.68 14.69
C ALA A 228 -7.44 13.90 15.45
N ALA A 229 -6.64 14.96 15.60
CA ALA A 229 -7.09 16.20 16.21
C ALA A 229 -8.23 16.87 15.41
N GLU A 230 -8.14 16.83 14.08
CA GLU A 230 -9.21 17.33 13.20
C GLU A 230 -10.49 16.48 13.33
N ALA A 231 -10.36 15.16 13.43
CA ALA A 231 -11.51 14.28 13.67
C ALA A 231 -12.22 14.58 15.01
N CYS A 232 -11.46 14.87 16.07
CA CYS A 232 -12.02 15.31 17.35
C CYS A 232 -12.75 16.65 17.22
N ARG A 233 -12.15 17.65 16.55
CA ARG A 233 -12.78 18.97 16.34
C ARG A 233 -14.08 18.86 15.55
N ARG A 234 -14.09 18.09 14.46
CA ARG A 234 -15.28 17.84 13.63
C ARG A 234 -16.43 17.20 14.42
N THR A 235 -16.11 16.39 15.42
CA THR A 235 -17.10 15.74 16.31
C THR A 235 -17.32 16.49 17.62
N ARG A 236 -16.80 17.72 17.75
CA ARG A 236 -16.86 18.57 18.96
C ARG A 236 -16.36 17.87 20.22
N LYS A 237 -15.39 16.96 20.09
CA LYS A 237 -14.70 16.28 21.20
C LYS A 237 -13.37 16.98 21.51
N PRO A 238 -12.91 16.99 22.78
CA PRO A 238 -11.60 17.52 23.13
C PRO A 238 -10.46 16.74 22.43
N VAL A 239 -9.45 17.46 21.91
CA VAL A 239 -8.28 16.85 21.23
C VAL A 239 -7.45 16.00 22.18
N LEU A 240 -7.31 16.41 23.44
CA LEU A 240 -6.64 15.64 24.49
C LEU A 240 -7.67 14.77 25.23
N SER A 241 -8.18 13.74 24.55
CA SER A 241 -9.12 12.77 25.14
C SER A 241 -8.97 11.39 24.52
N TRP A 242 -9.67 10.39 25.07
CA TRP A 242 -9.74 9.04 24.51
C TRP A 242 -10.44 8.97 23.13
N HIS A 243 -11.09 10.06 22.69
CA HIS A 243 -11.63 10.15 21.33
C HIS A 243 -10.52 10.38 20.28
N ASN A 244 -9.33 10.79 20.71
CA ASN A 244 -8.18 10.94 19.82
C ASN A 244 -7.51 9.57 19.63
N SER A 245 -7.69 9.00 18.44
CA SER A 245 -7.18 7.68 18.09
C SER A 245 -5.66 7.54 18.20
N VAL A 246 -4.91 8.64 18.00
CA VAL A 246 -3.44 8.63 18.14
C VAL A 246 -3.04 8.51 19.60
N LEU A 247 -3.72 9.20 20.52
CA LEU A 247 -3.45 9.07 21.96
C LEU A 247 -3.74 7.66 22.45
N VAL A 248 -4.85 7.06 22.02
CA VAL A 248 -5.17 5.66 22.34
C VAL A 248 -4.09 4.71 21.80
N ALA A 249 -3.62 4.94 20.57
CA ALA A 249 -2.57 4.13 19.98
C ALA A 249 -1.21 4.29 20.69
N TRP A 250 -0.82 5.50 21.07
CA TRP A 250 0.41 5.75 21.85
C TRP A 250 0.33 5.14 23.25
N ALA A 251 -0.82 5.24 23.92
CA ALA A 251 -1.05 4.55 25.18
C ALA A 251 -0.89 3.03 25.03
N ALA A 252 -1.44 2.43 23.97
CA ALA A 252 -1.28 1.01 23.68
C ALA A 252 0.18 0.63 23.39
N GLN A 253 0.94 1.47 22.68
CA GLN A 253 2.38 1.27 22.40
C GLN A 253 3.24 1.34 23.67
N LEU A 254 2.96 2.31 24.54
CA LEU A 254 3.66 2.45 25.82
C LEU A 254 3.31 1.30 26.77
N LEU A 255 2.04 0.91 26.80
CA LEU A 255 1.57 -0.22 27.61
C LEU A 255 2.19 -1.54 27.14
N SER A 256 2.30 -1.77 25.83
CA SER A 256 2.94 -2.98 25.30
C SER A 256 4.42 -3.06 25.70
N LEU A 257 5.16 -1.96 25.58
CA LEU A 257 6.56 -1.88 26.02
C LEU A 257 6.70 -2.12 27.53
N ALA A 258 5.86 -1.46 28.34
CA ALA A 258 5.86 -1.60 29.79
C ALA A 258 5.54 -3.03 30.22
N ALA A 259 4.55 -3.67 29.57
CA ALA A 259 4.19 -5.06 29.83
C ALA A 259 5.33 -6.02 29.50
N ILE A 260 6.02 -5.83 28.36
CA ILE A 260 7.21 -6.62 28.01
C ILE A 260 8.32 -6.41 29.05
N GLY A 261 8.60 -5.17 29.44
CA GLY A 261 9.61 -4.86 30.45
C GLY A 261 9.31 -5.48 31.81
N ALA A 262 8.06 -5.44 32.25
CA ALA A 262 7.63 -6.00 33.52
C ALA A 262 7.64 -7.55 33.51
N ALA A 263 7.18 -8.18 32.42
CA ALA A 263 7.06 -9.64 32.34
C ALA A 263 8.38 -10.34 31.98
N LEU A 264 9.17 -9.75 31.09
CA LEU A 264 10.36 -10.38 30.49
C LEU A 264 11.67 -9.65 30.84
N GLY A 265 11.59 -8.51 31.51
CA GLY A 265 12.74 -7.72 31.95
C GLY A 265 13.16 -6.65 30.94
N PRO A 266 14.00 -5.69 31.38
CA PRO A 266 14.39 -4.52 30.58
C PRO A 266 15.20 -4.88 29.32
N ALA A 267 15.96 -5.98 29.35
CA ALA A 267 16.71 -6.44 28.17
C ALA A 267 15.78 -6.87 27.02
N ALA A 268 14.66 -7.56 27.32
CA ALA A 268 13.66 -7.92 26.32
C ALA A 268 12.94 -6.68 25.79
N ALA A 269 12.61 -5.72 26.65
CA ALA A 269 12.04 -4.43 26.24
C ALA A 269 12.97 -3.64 25.31
N ALA A 270 14.26 -3.55 25.63
CA ALA A 270 15.26 -2.91 24.78
C ALA A 270 15.45 -3.63 23.44
N PHE A 271 15.45 -4.97 23.46
CA PHE A 271 15.51 -5.78 22.24
C PHE A 271 14.28 -5.54 21.35
N HIS A 272 13.07 -5.53 21.92
CA HIS A 272 11.85 -5.19 21.20
C HIS A 272 11.94 -3.79 20.58
N ALA A 273 12.42 -2.80 21.34
CA ALA A 273 12.60 -1.44 20.84
C ALA A 273 13.52 -1.40 19.60
N ALA A 274 14.60 -2.18 19.62
CA ALA A 274 15.50 -2.32 18.48
C ALA A 274 14.82 -2.98 17.26
N VAL A 275 13.98 -4.01 17.48
CA VAL A 275 13.17 -4.63 16.42
C VAL A 275 12.20 -3.63 15.79
N CYS A 276 11.47 -2.85 16.61
CA CYS A 276 10.57 -1.81 16.10
C CYS A 276 11.30 -0.75 15.30
N ALA A 277 12.41 -0.20 15.84
CA ALA A 277 13.19 0.82 15.16
C ALA A 277 13.73 0.30 13.81
N GLY A 278 14.24 -0.93 13.79
CA GLY A 278 14.69 -1.59 12.56
C GLY A 278 13.56 -1.78 11.56
N MET A 279 12.39 -2.24 12.00
CA MET A 279 11.23 -2.45 11.14
C MET A 279 10.76 -1.14 10.51
N ILE A 280 10.61 -0.08 11.31
CA ILE A 280 10.17 1.25 10.87
C ILE A 280 11.17 1.83 9.85
N ALA A 281 12.48 1.72 10.12
CA ALA A 281 13.51 2.16 9.19
C ALA A 281 13.46 1.37 7.87
N TYR A 282 13.21 0.06 7.94
CA TYR A 282 13.10 -0.79 6.76
C TYR A 282 11.86 -0.45 5.93
N ILE A 283 10.68 -0.27 6.55
CA ILE A 283 9.47 0.20 5.86
C ILE A 283 9.73 1.55 5.19
N GLY A 284 10.40 2.48 5.88
CA GLY A 284 10.80 3.75 5.28
C GLY A 284 11.72 3.60 4.06
N ALA A 285 12.60 2.59 4.03
CA ALA A 285 13.42 2.29 2.86
C ALA A 285 12.62 1.71 1.69
N LEU A 286 11.57 0.92 1.97
CA LEU A 286 10.65 0.42 0.96
C LEU A 286 9.81 1.57 0.37
N ASP A 287 9.23 2.41 1.20
CA ASP A 287 8.44 3.58 0.77
C ASP A 287 9.28 4.59 -0.01
N PHE A 288 10.54 4.81 0.42
CA PHE A 288 11.53 5.56 -0.36
C PHE A 288 11.61 5.03 -1.78
N THR A 289 11.73 3.71 -1.93
CA THR A 289 11.91 3.03 -3.21
C THR A 289 10.64 3.09 -4.08
N PHE A 290 9.47 2.86 -3.48
CA PHE A 290 8.18 2.86 -4.18
C PHE A 290 7.80 4.19 -4.83
N HIS A 291 8.28 5.31 -4.28
CA HIS A 291 7.83 6.64 -4.70
C HIS A 291 8.96 7.59 -5.11
N TYR A 292 10.20 7.10 -5.18
CA TYR A 292 11.35 7.95 -5.46
C TYR A 292 11.21 8.74 -6.77
N GLY A 293 11.29 10.07 -6.66
CA GLY A 293 11.36 10.99 -7.79
C GLY A 293 10.06 11.19 -8.58
N LEU A 294 8.98 10.50 -8.22
CA LEU A 294 7.71 10.58 -8.93
C LEU A 294 6.88 11.78 -8.45
N VAL A 295 6.29 12.49 -9.41
CA VAL A 295 5.56 13.74 -9.15
C VAL A 295 4.17 13.68 -9.76
N ARG A 296 3.19 14.20 -9.00
CA ARG A 296 1.84 14.45 -9.47
C ARG A 296 1.69 15.95 -9.74
N PRO A 297 1.46 16.37 -11.00
CA PRO A 297 1.38 17.79 -11.33
C PRO A 297 0.16 18.44 -10.71
N SER A 298 0.26 19.73 -10.36
CA SER A 298 -0.91 20.51 -9.99
C SER A 298 -1.85 20.68 -11.17
N SER A 299 -3.14 20.96 -10.91
CA SER A 299 -4.09 21.26 -11.98
C SER A 299 -3.63 22.44 -12.84
N ALA A 300 -2.95 23.42 -12.24
CA ALA A 300 -2.38 24.56 -12.95
C ALA A 300 -1.22 24.16 -13.87
N GLN A 301 -0.32 23.29 -13.41
CA GLN A 301 0.76 22.75 -14.25
C GLN A 301 0.22 21.93 -15.42
N LEU A 302 -0.81 21.11 -15.18
CA LEU A 302 -1.46 20.33 -16.24
C LEU A 302 -2.15 21.23 -17.27
N ALA A 303 -2.87 22.26 -16.84
CA ALA A 303 -3.52 23.22 -17.73
C ALA A 303 -2.50 23.99 -18.58
N ALA A 304 -1.40 24.45 -17.97
CA ALA A 304 -0.32 25.12 -18.70
C ALA A 304 0.33 24.19 -19.74
N ALA A 305 0.58 22.93 -19.38
CA ALA A 305 1.10 21.93 -20.32
C ALA A 305 0.12 21.63 -21.47
N ALA A 306 -1.18 21.56 -21.19
CA ALA A 306 -2.20 21.36 -22.21
C ALA A 306 -2.29 22.55 -23.19
N ALA A 307 -2.23 23.78 -22.68
CA ALA A 307 -2.19 24.98 -23.50
C ALA A 307 -0.94 25.01 -24.40
N ALA A 308 0.23 24.66 -23.85
CA ALA A 308 1.46 24.58 -24.64
C ALA A 308 1.39 23.49 -25.73
N ALA A 309 0.83 22.32 -25.40
CA ALA A 309 0.65 21.23 -26.35
C ALA A 309 -0.33 21.59 -27.49
N ALA A 310 -1.38 22.35 -27.20
CA ALA A 310 -2.32 22.85 -28.21
C ALA A 310 -1.72 23.97 -29.10
N ALA A 311 -0.81 24.78 -28.54
CA ALA A 311 -0.13 25.84 -29.27
C ALA A 311 0.96 25.33 -30.23
N ALA A 312 1.59 24.19 -29.93
CA ALA A 312 2.66 23.61 -30.76
C ALA A 312 2.24 23.31 -32.23
N PRO A 313 1.10 22.65 -32.51
CA PRO A 313 0.62 22.48 -33.88
C PRO A 313 0.03 23.77 -34.49
N ALA A 314 -0.51 24.69 -33.68
CA ALA A 314 -1.02 25.98 -34.17
C ALA A 314 0.09 26.95 -34.63
N ALA A 315 1.28 26.87 -34.01
CA ALA A 315 2.48 27.57 -34.47
C ALA A 315 3.07 26.94 -35.76
N ALA A 316 2.77 25.67 -36.03
CA ALA A 316 3.17 24.98 -37.26
C ALA A 316 2.15 25.11 -38.40
N ALA A 317 0.89 25.47 -38.09
CA ALA A 317 -0.19 25.67 -39.04
C ALA A 317 -0.85 27.04 -38.83
N GLU A 318 -0.32 28.08 -39.48
CA GLU A 318 -1.11 29.29 -39.71
C GLU A 318 -2.29 28.95 -40.62
N ALA A 319 -3.47 28.72 -40.02
CA ALA A 319 -4.78 29.19 -40.47
C ALA A 319 -5.92 28.51 -39.67
N GLY A 320 -6.78 29.32 -39.06
CA GLY A 320 -8.19 28.97 -38.88
C GLY A 320 -8.71 28.87 -37.44
N ALA A 321 -9.97 29.28 -37.28
CA ALA A 321 -10.75 29.54 -36.06
C ALA A 321 -10.77 28.47 -34.94
N GLY A 322 -10.16 27.30 -35.10
CA GLY A 322 -10.12 26.24 -34.07
C GLY A 322 -9.19 26.53 -32.88
N VAL A 323 -8.15 27.35 -33.09
CA VAL A 323 -7.16 27.72 -32.05
C VAL A 323 -7.80 28.57 -30.95
N ALA A 324 -8.83 29.34 -31.28
CA ALA A 324 -9.54 30.21 -30.34
C ALA A 324 -10.36 29.43 -29.30
N ALA A 325 -10.90 28.26 -29.66
CA ALA A 325 -11.67 27.41 -28.74
C ALA A 325 -10.76 26.69 -27.72
N ALA A 326 -9.56 26.26 -28.14
CA ALA A 326 -8.56 25.68 -27.23
C ALA A 326 -7.97 26.72 -26.27
N ALA A 327 -7.75 27.96 -26.73
CA ALA A 327 -7.34 29.08 -25.89
C ALA A 327 -8.44 29.51 -24.90
N ALA A 328 -9.71 29.45 -25.30
CA ALA A 328 -10.85 29.73 -24.42
C ALA A 328 -11.05 28.65 -23.33
N ALA A 329 -10.77 27.38 -23.63
CA ALA A 329 -10.77 26.31 -22.62
C ALA A 329 -9.60 26.45 -21.62
N ALA A 330 -8.46 27.02 -22.04
CA ALA A 330 -7.34 27.36 -21.17
C ALA A 330 -7.59 28.62 -20.30
N ALA A 331 -8.59 29.43 -20.63
CA ALA A 331 -8.92 30.67 -19.91
C ALA A 331 -9.79 30.44 -18.66
N ALA A 332 -10.44 29.28 -18.51
CA ALA A 332 -11.06 28.90 -17.26
C ALA A 332 -9.97 28.54 -16.25
N ALA A 333 -9.89 29.28 -15.13
CA ALA A 333 -8.90 29.03 -14.09
C ALA A 333 -8.97 27.54 -13.67
N PRO A 334 -7.85 26.80 -13.73
CA PRO A 334 -7.87 25.37 -13.44
C PRO A 334 -8.35 25.13 -12.01
N PRO A 335 -9.14 24.07 -11.76
CA PRO A 335 -9.65 23.79 -10.43
C PRO A 335 -8.47 23.62 -9.46
N PRO A 336 -8.57 24.11 -8.21
CA PRO A 336 -7.50 23.96 -7.24
C PRO A 336 -7.22 22.48 -6.98
N GLY A 337 -5.94 22.13 -6.82
CA GLY A 337 -5.52 20.77 -6.49
C GLY A 337 -4.51 20.18 -7.45
N PHE A 338 -4.56 18.86 -7.59
CA PHE A 338 -3.61 18.05 -8.35
C PHE A 338 -4.32 17.18 -9.36
N ALA A 339 -3.59 16.77 -10.39
CA ALA A 339 -4.01 15.75 -11.33
C ALA A 339 -4.45 14.46 -10.58
N PRO A 340 -5.35 13.66 -11.17
CA PRO A 340 -5.75 12.38 -10.60
C PRO A 340 -4.53 11.45 -10.42
N VAL A 341 -4.65 10.51 -9.48
CA VAL A 341 -3.67 9.42 -9.32
C VAL A 341 -3.68 8.58 -10.59
N THR A 342 -2.49 8.30 -11.11
CA THR A 342 -2.31 7.42 -12.28
C THR A 342 -1.35 6.28 -11.92
N ARG A 343 -1.25 5.32 -12.83
CA ARG A 343 -0.28 4.21 -12.74
C ARG A 343 1.19 4.67 -12.64
N PHE A 344 1.47 5.93 -12.98
CA PHE A 344 2.82 6.47 -13.01
C PHE A 344 3.23 7.16 -11.70
N ASN A 345 2.34 7.23 -10.70
CA ASN A 345 2.65 7.82 -9.40
C ASN A 345 3.29 6.84 -8.40
N SER A 346 3.60 5.62 -8.83
CA SER A 346 4.39 4.69 -8.03
C SER A 346 5.18 3.72 -8.90
N TRP A 347 6.27 3.21 -8.34
CA TRP A 347 7.03 2.10 -8.89
C TRP A 347 6.39 0.78 -8.45
N SER A 348 6.21 -0.14 -9.38
CA SER A 348 5.82 -1.51 -9.09
C SER A 348 7.01 -2.46 -9.20
N SER A 349 6.88 -3.64 -8.60
CA SER A 349 7.89 -4.69 -8.69
C SER A 349 7.24 -5.98 -9.23
N PRO A 350 7.64 -6.49 -10.41
CA PRO A 350 6.93 -7.58 -11.08
C PRO A 350 7.39 -8.98 -10.65
N TYR A 351 8.31 -9.12 -9.68
CA TYR A 351 8.94 -10.41 -9.42
C TYR A 351 8.02 -11.32 -8.58
N PRO A 352 7.79 -12.59 -8.97
CA PRO A 352 6.78 -13.44 -8.34
C PRO A 352 7.01 -13.72 -6.85
N LEU A 353 8.26 -13.94 -6.45
CA LEU A 353 8.59 -14.35 -5.07
C LEU A 353 8.26 -13.25 -4.05
N GLU A 354 8.70 -12.03 -4.31
CA GLU A 354 8.44 -10.89 -3.42
C GLU A 354 6.95 -10.49 -3.45
N ASN A 355 6.29 -10.61 -4.61
CA ASN A 355 4.84 -10.45 -4.70
C ASN A 355 4.13 -11.49 -3.84
N ALA A 356 4.52 -12.76 -3.91
CA ALA A 356 3.99 -13.81 -3.04
C ALA A 356 4.20 -13.48 -1.55
N MET A 357 5.38 -12.98 -1.16
CA MET A 357 5.68 -12.59 0.22
C MET A 357 4.86 -11.40 0.73
N THR A 358 4.47 -10.48 -0.16
CA THR A 358 3.69 -9.28 0.18
C THR A 358 2.25 -9.35 -0.33
N TYR A 359 1.73 -10.55 -0.58
CA TYR A 359 0.35 -10.79 -1.00
C TYR A 359 -0.06 -10.09 -2.31
N HIS A 360 0.86 -9.89 -3.25
CA HIS A 360 0.72 -9.09 -4.48
C HIS A 360 0.67 -7.57 -4.29
N GLY A 361 0.93 -7.07 -3.08
CA GLY A 361 1.01 -5.65 -2.79
C GLY A 361 2.09 -4.88 -3.57
N LEU A 362 3.02 -5.56 -4.28
CA LEU A 362 4.01 -4.91 -5.14
C LEU A 362 3.49 -4.54 -6.53
N GLN A 363 2.25 -4.93 -6.84
CA GLN A 363 1.47 -4.33 -7.93
C GLN A 363 1.00 -2.92 -7.49
N HIS A 364 1.95 -2.13 -7.02
CA HIS A 364 1.75 -0.94 -6.21
C HIS A 364 1.04 0.18 -6.98
N SER A 365 1.31 0.29 -8.28
CA SER A 365 0.61 1.21 -9.18
C SER A 365 -0.88 0.90 -9.28
N GLU A 366 -1.23 -0.39 -9.41
CA GLU A 366 -2.64 -0.81 -9.44
C GLU A 366 -3.29 -0.62 -8.07
N HIS A 367 -2.55 -0.95 -7.00
CA HIS A 367 -3.00 -0.70 -5.64
C HIS A 367 -3.35 0.77 -5.40
N HIS A 368 -2.55 1.73 -5.85
CA HIS A 368 -2.88 3.15 -5.69
C HIS A 368 -4.09 3.61 -6.51
N ILE A 369 -4.36 2.97 -7.65
CA ILE A 369 -5.56 3.23 -8.45
C ILE A 369 -6.80 2.63 -7.76
N ALA A 370 -6.66 1.44 -7.17
CA ALA A 370 -7.75 0.65 -6.60
C ALA A 370 -7.47 0.24 -5.14
N ALA A 371 -7.14 1.20 -4.27
CA ALA A 371 -6.63 0.93 -2.92
C ALA A 371 -7.57 0.13 -2.02
N GLY A 372 -8.88 0.18 -2.28
CA GLY A 372 -9.86 -0.61 -1.56
C GLY A 372 -9.85 -2.10 -1.91
N THR A 373 -9.39 -2.47 -3.11
CA THR A 373 -9.40 -3.84 -3.62
C THR A 373 -8.37 -4.70 -2.88
N SER A 374 -8.77 -5.90 -2.45
CA SER A 374 -7.84 -6.89 -1.88
C SER A 374 -6.70 -7.18 -2.85
N HIS A 375 -5.50 -7.40 -2.32
CA HIS A 375 -4.33 -7.60 -3.15
C HIS A 375 -4.43 -8.87 -4.03
N ALA A 376 -5.19 -9.88 -3.58
CA ALA A 376 -5.49 -11.08 -4.36
C ALA A 376 -6.20 -10.79 -5.70
N TRP A 377 -6.84 -9.63 -5.82
CA TRP A 377 -7.60 -9.20 -6.99
C TRP A 377 -6.91 -8.07 -7.77
N LEU A 378 -5.71 -7.67 -7.37
CA LEU A 378 -4.94 -6.70 -8.14
C LEU A 378 -4.57 -7.30 -9.49
N ARG A 379 -4.65 -6.46 -10.51
CA ARG A 379 -4.29 -6.83 -11.87
C ARG A 379 -2.77 -6.78 -11.99
N PRO A 380 -2.14 -7.86 -12.49
CA PRO A 380 -0.73 -7.87 -12.75
C PRO A 380 -0.33 -6.62 -13.54
N THR A 381 0.81 -6.03 -13.17
CA THR A 381 1.36 -4.87 -13.83
C THR A 381 1.32 -5.05 -15.35
N SER A 382 0.51 -4.23 -16.02
CA SER A 382 0.55 -4.15 -17.48
C SER A 382 1.95 -3.68 -17.91
N GLY A 383 2.40 -4.04 -19.11
CA GLY A 383 3.72 -3.61 -19.63
C GLY A 383 3.94 -2.08 -19.68
N HIS A 384 2.93 -1.29 -19.33
CA HIS A 384 2.94 0.17 -19.31
C HIS A 384 3.07 0.79 -17.90
N ASN A 385 3.19 0.00 -16.83
CA ASN A 385 3.40 0.51 -15.48
C ASN A 385 4.91 0.70 -15.20
N PRO A 386 5.34 1.73 -14.44
CA PRO A 386 6.74 1.88 -14.06
C PRO A 386 7.23 0.75 -13.18
N HIS A 387 8.32 0.10 -13.56
CA HIS A 387 8.92 -0.98 -12.79
C HIS A 387 10.28 -0.60 -12.22
N LEU A 388 10.56 -1.11 -11.02
CA LEU A 388 11.89 -1.07 -10.45
C LEU A 388 12.89 -1.85 -11.33
N PRO A 389 14.17 -1.41 -11.40
CA PRO A 389 15.20 -2.09 -12.17
C PRO A 389 15.66 -3.43 -11.56
N ALA A 390 15.27 -3.71 -10.32
CA ALA A 390 15.62 -4.89 -9.55
C ALA A 390 14.47 -5.22 -8.58
N PRO A 391 14.44 -6.42 -7.96
CA PRO A 391 13.49 -6.72 -6.89
C PRO A 391 13.50 -5.65 -5.80
N LEU A 392 12.33 -5.34 -5.24
CA LEU A 392 12.12 -4.24 -4.30
C LEU A 392 13.14 -4.26 -3.15
N PHE A 393 13.30 -5.41 -2.51
CA PHE A 393 14.18 -5.53 -1.35
C PHE A 393 15.65 -5.28 -1.70
N LEU A 394 16.07 -5.65 -2.91
CA LEU A 394 17.42 -5.39 -3.41
C LEU A 394 17.59 -3.92 -3.83
N ALA A 395 16.58 -3.34 -4.48
CA ALA A 395 16.55 -1.94 -4.86
C ALA A 395 16.61 -1.02 -3.61
N ALA A 396 15.88 -1.36 -2.55
CA ALA A 396 15.90 -0.61 -1.29
C ALA A 396 17.30 -0.56 -0.65
N LEU A 397 18.10 -1.62 -0.78
CA LEU A 397 19.49 -1.63 -0.33
C LEU A 397 20.35 -0.65 -1.15
N ALA A 398 20.14 -0.58 -2.47
CA ALA A 398 20.82 0.38 -3.33
C ALA A 398 20.48 1.84 -2.97
N GLY A 399 19.27 2.10 -2.41
CA GLY A 399 18.87 3.41 -1.90
C GLY A 399 19.78 3.98 -0.80
N PHE A 400 20.49 3.12 -0.06
CA PHE A 400 21.50 3.51 0.93
C PHE A 400 22.89 3.78 0.32
N MET A 401 23.03 3.66 -1.00
CA MET A 401 24.22 4.04 -1.76
C MET A 401 23.85 5.18 -2.73
N PRO A 402 23.79 6.45 -2.27
CA PRO A 402 23.28 7.57 -3.06
C PRO A 402 23.81 7.71 -4.50
N PRO A 403 25.12 7.57 -4.79
CA PRO A 403 25.60 7.68 -6.17
C PRO A 403 25.06 6.55 -7.06
N LEU A 404 25.00 5.31 -6.55
CA LEU A 404 24.43 4.17 -7.26
C LEU A 404 22.93 4.36 -7.48
N TRP A 405 22.19 4.76 -6.43
CA TRP A 405 20.75 4.99 -6.51
C TRP A 405 20.38 6.05 -7.56
N ARG A 406 21.07 7.20 -7.54
CA ARG A 406 20.83 8.29 -8.51
C ARG A 406 21.12 7.84 -9.93
N ALA A 407 22.23 7.12 -10.15
CA ALA A 407 22.57 6.57 -11.46
C ALA A 407 21.51 5.58 -11.97
N LEU A 408 20.87 4.82 -11.08
CA LEU A 408 19.83 3.86 -11.45
C LEU A 408 18.45 4.50 -11.67
N MET A 409 18.08 5.50 -10.86
CA MET A 409 16.68 5.94 -10.72
C MET A 409 16.38 7.35 -11.22
N ASP A 410 17.32 8.30 -11.22
CA ASP A 410 16.99 9.70 -11.55
C ASP A 410 16.47 9.83 -12.99
N GLY A 411 17.19 9.26 -13.96
CA GLY A 411 16.76 9.28 -15.36
C GLY A 411 15.47 8.48 -15.62
N ARG A 412 15.22 7.42 -14.84
CA ARG A 412 13.97 6.66 -14.92
C ARG A 412 12.79 7.46 -14.38
N ALA A 413 12.98 8.15 -13.26
CA ALA A 413 11.95 9.01 -12.68
C ALA A 413 11.58 10.15 -13.64
N ASP A 414 12.56 10.77 -14.29
CA ASP A 414 12.30 11.82 -15.29
C ASP A 414 11.50 11.28 -16.48
N ALA A 415 11.86 10.09 -17.00
CA ALA A 415 11.12 9.45 -18.09
C ALA A 415 9.67 9.10 -17.69
N VAL A 416 9.47 8.56 -16.49
CA VAL A 416 8.15 8.19 -15.98
C VAL A 416 7.28 9.42 -15.72
N ASN A 417 7.86 10.51 -15.19
CA ASN A 417 7.12 11.77 -15.01
C ASN A 417 6.69 12.37 -16.36
N ALA A 418 7.53 12.28 -17.39
CA ALA A 418 7.17 12.69 -18.75
C ALA A 418 6.02 11.84 -19.32
N GLN A 419 6.11 10.52 -19.19
CA GLN A 419 5.03 9.60 -19.59
C GLN A 419 3.72 9.87 -18.83
N ASN A 420 3.80 10.21 -17.55
CA ASN A 420 2.63 10.59 -16.77
C ASN A 420 1.96 11.85 -17.33
N MET A 421 2.76 12.86 -17.68
CA MET A 421 2.25 14.09 -18.28
C MET A 421 1.57 13.81 -19.62
N GLU A 422 2.21 13.05 -20.51
CA GLU A 422 1.62 12.64 -21.79
C GLU A 422 0.30 11.89 -21.61
N TYR A 423 0.24 10.96 -20.66
CA TYR A 423 -0.96 10.22 -20.33
C TYR A 423 -2.10 11.12 -19.84
N LEU A 424 -1.79 12.07 -18.95
CA LEU A 424 -2.77 13.03 -18.42
C LEU A 424 -3.30 13.97 -19.52
N LEU A 425 -2.41 14.44 -20.41
CA LEU A 425 -2.79 15.29 -21.54
C LEU A 425 -3.68 14.54 -22.54
N ALA A 426 -3.34 13.30 -22.88
CA ALA A 426 -4.15 12.46 -23.75
C ALA A 426 -5.54 12.18 -23.15
N ALA A 427 -5.61 11.91 -21.85
CA ALA A 427 -6.87 11.70 -21.14
C ALA A 427 -7.74 12.97 -21.15
N ALA A 428 -7.15 14.14 -20.93
CA ALA A 428 -7.85 15.42 -20.98
C ALA A 428 -8.38 15.74 -22.39
N ALA A 429 -7.59 15.48 -23.44
CA ALA A 429 -8.01 15.67 -24.83
C ALA A 429 -9.16 14.74 -25.22
N GLY A 430 -9.12 13.47 -24.80
CA GLY A 430 -10.22 12.52 -25.05
C GLY A 430 -11.53 12.91 -24.37
N GLN A 431 -11.47 13.48 -23.17
CA GLN A 431 -12.64 14.01 -22.47
C GLN A 431 -13.22 15.24 -23.18
N ALA A 432 -12.37 16.13 -23.70
CA ALA A 432 -12.80 17.29 -24.48
C ALA A 432 -13.51 16.88 -25.78
N ALA A 433 -12.98 15.88 -26.50
CA ALA A 433 -13.58 15.35 -27.72
C ALA A 433 -14.94 14.66 -27.46
N ALA A 434 -15.03 13.83 -26.41
CA ALA A 434 -16.29 13.21 -26.01
C ALA A 434 -17.35 14.24 -25.57
N GLY A 435 -16.93 15.33 -24.92
CA GLY A 435 -17.79 16.45 -24.55
C GLY A 435 -18.28 17.26 -25.74
N SER A 436 -17.44 17.47 -26.76
CA SER A 436 -17.84 18.15 -28.00
C SER A 436 -18.82 17.32 -28.83
N ASP A 437 -18.62 16.00 -28.90
CA ASP A 437 -19.52 15.09 -29.61
C ASP A 437 -20.89 15.01 -28.92
N ALA A 438 -20.91 15.01 -27.59
CA ALA A 438 -22.14 15.10 -26.81
C ALA A 438 -22.85 16.45 -26.95
N SER A 439 -22.12 17.55 -27.18
CA SER A 439 -22.71 18.87 -27.44
C SER A 439 -23.24 19.04 -28.87
N ALA A 440 -22.66 18.32 -29.83
CA ALA A 440 -23.11 18.28 -31.22
C ALA A 440 -24.34 17.38 -31.42
N ALA A 441 -24.52 16.36 -30.57
CA ALA A 441 -25.73 15.56 -30.49
C ALA A 441 -26.79 16.26 -29.63
N GLY A 442 -27.48 17.26 -30.20
CA GLY A 442 -28.50 18.02 -29.48
C GLY A 442 -29.63 17.17 -28.90
N GLY A 443 -29.91 17.35 -27.59
CA GLY A 443 -31.21 17.00 -26.97
C GLY A 443 -31.14 16.31 -25.60
N ALA A 444 -31.51 17.05 -24.54
CA ALA A 444 -31.88 16.64 -23.17
C ALA A 444 -30.81 15.95 -22.27
N GLY A 445 -30.51 16.58 -21.13
CA GLY A 445 -29.43 16.23 -20.16
C GLY A 445 -29.61 14.93 -19.33
N PRO A 446 -28.86 14.72 -18.21
CA PRO A 446 -28.15 15.70 -17.39
C PRO A 446 -26.61 15.52 -17.31
N ALA A 447 -25.98 16.55 -16.71
CA ALA A 447 -24.56 16.77 -16.51
C ALA A 447 -23.78 15.55 -15.94
N VAL A 448 -22.83 15.06 -16.72
CA VAL A 448 -21.81 14.09 -16.30
C VAL A 448 -20.68 14.83 -15.57
N ALA A 449 -20.98 15.32 -14.37
CA ALA A 449 -19.97 15.76 -13.39
C ALA A 449 -19.71 14.70 -12.30
N GLY A 450 -20.29 13.50 -12.43
CA GLY A 450 -20.29 12.46 -11.39
C GLY A 450 -19.36 11.26 -11.59
N ALA A 451 -18.72 11.10 -12.76
CA ALA A 451 -18.11 9.81 -13.11
C ALA A 451 -16.70 9.55 -12.55
N ILE A 452 -16.01 10.56 -11.99
CA ILE A 452 -14.71 10.37 -11.31
C ILE A 452 -14.84 10.51 -9.78
N ALA A 453 -15.89 11.18 -9.28
CA ALA A 453 -16.19 11.26 -7.85
C ALA A 453 -16.83 9.97 -7.30
N ALA A 454 -17.68 9.29 -8.09
CA ALA A 454 -18.43 8.11 -7.63
C ALA A 454 -17.58 6.84 -7.40
N ALA A 455 -16.37 6.77 -7.95
CA ALA A 455 -15.43 5.67 -7.65
C ALA A 455 -14.65 5.90 -6.35
N SER A 456 -14.72 7.10 -5.76
CA SER A 456 -13.96 7.49 -4.56
C SER A 456 -14.83 7.74 -3.31
N SER A 457 -16.16 7.63 -3.42
CA SER A 457 -17.11 8.01 -2.37
C SER A 457 -18.02 6.89 -1.85
N SER A 458 -17.57 5.62 -1.84
CA SER A 458 -18.25 4.56 -1.07
C SER A 458 -17.47 4.21 0.19
N SER A 459 -17.48 5.12 1.16
CA SER A 459 -17.24 4.80 2.57
C SER A 459 -18.46 5.23 3.38
N PRO A 460 -19.41 4.32 3.68
CA PRO A 460 -20.36 4.55 4.75
C PRO A 460 -19.77 4.03 6.07
N LEU A 461 -20.26 4.64 7.16
CA LEU A 461 -20.11 4.27 8.58
C LEU A 461 -18.97 4.95 9.35
N CYS A 462 -19.26 6.19 9.74
CA CYS A 462 -19.06 6.62 11.12
C CYS A 462 -20.37 7.22 11.63
N GLU A 463 -21.38 6.37 11.87
CA GLU A 463 -22.61 6.75 12.58
C GLU A 463 -23.13 5.56 13.39
N ALA A 464 -23.03 5.70 14.71
CA ALA A 464 -23.94 5.07 15.67
C ALA A 464 -23.93 5.95 16.93
N SER A 465 -24.86 6.92 17.01
CA SER A 465 -25.84 7.06 18.11
C SER A 465 -26.47 8.46 18.16
N GLU A 466 -27.80 8.47 18.05
CA GLU A 466 -28.77 9.43 18.64
C GLU A 466 -29.10 10.77 17.94
N ALA A 467 -30.23 10.71 17.20
CA ALA A 467 -31.40 11.61 17.13
C ALA A 467 -31.32 13.16 17.36
N ALA A 468 -31.63 13.87 16.25
CA ALA A 468 -32.44 15.11 16.10
C ALA A 468 -31.88 16.51 16.48
N PRO A 469 -32.43 17.63 15.93
CA PRO A 469 -32.63 17.93 14.51
C PRO A 469 -32.01 19.30 14.06
N ALA A 470 -32.12 19.52 12.75
CA ALA A 470 -31.71 20.62 11.86
C ALA A 470 -31.56 22.07 12.39
N GLY A 471 -30.57 22.79 11.81
CA GLY A 471 -30.49 24.26 11.81
C GLY A 471 -29.23 24.84 11.13
N ALA A 472 -29.40 25.36 9.90
CA ALA A 472 -28.75 26.49 9.20
C ALA A 472 -27.20 26.69 9.14
N ALA A 473 -26.74 26.81 7.89
CA ALA A 473 -25.74 27.71 7.26
C ALA A 473 -24.60 28.37 8.08
N ASP A 474 -23.36 28.34 7.56
CA ASP A 474 -22.77 29.51 6.86
C ASP A 474 -21.36 29.27 6.28
N ALA A 475 -21.05 30.04 5.25
CA ALA A 475 -19.81 30.09 4.47
C ALA A 475 -18.80 31.11 5.00
N ALA A 476 -17.50 30.87 4.73
CA ALA A 476 -16.31 31.77 4.71
C ALA A 476 -15.10 30.99 5.30
N ALA A 477 -13.85 31.10 4.86
CA ALA A 477 -13.16 32.14 4.10
C ALA A 477 -11.96 31.55 3.34
N ALA A 478 -11.69 32.14 2.17
CA ALA A 478 -10.44 32.01 1.41
C ALA A 478 -9.43 33.05 1.91
N GLY A 479 -8.14 32.69 1.96
CA GLY A 479 -7.03 33.60 2.25
C GLY A 479 -6.04 33.62 1.08
N ALA A 480 -5.76 34.83 0.59
CA ALA A 480 -5.03 35.17 -0.63
C ALA A 480 -3.50 35.00 -0.53
N TYR A 481 -2.84 34.88 -1.69
CA TYR A 481 -1.42 35.16 -1.86
C TYR A 481 -1.19 35.93 -3.18
N GLU A 482 -0.47 37.04 -3.10
CA GLU A 482 -0.24 38.04 -4.15
C GLU A 482 0.72 37.57 -5.25
N GLN A 483 0.50 38.12 -6.46
CA GLN A 483 1.30 37.94 -7.67
C GLN A 483 2.38 39.02 -7.78
N GLY A 484 3.58 38.63 -8.21
CA GLY A 484 4.61 39.52 -8.73
C GLY A 484 5.10 39.02 -10.09
N SER A 485 4.82 39.79 -11.14
CA SER A 485 5.15 39.49 -12.54
C SER A 485 6.58 39.90 -12.91
N SER A 486 7.31 39.07 -13.66
CA SER A 486 8.12 39.53 -14.79
C SER A 486 8.40 38.37 -15.75
N ALA A 487 8.25 38.63 -17.05
CA ALA A 487 8.32 37.67 -18.14
C ALA A 487 9.74 37.56 -18.73
N ALA A 488 10.22 36.33 -18.95
CA ALA A 488 11.34 36.01 -19.84
C ALA A 488 11.21 34.54 -20.32
N PRO A 489 11.70 34.19 -21.53
CA PRO A 489 11.27 33.00 -22.26
C PRO A 489 11.83 31.68 -21.68
N VAL A 490 10.94 30.70 -21.52
CA VAL A 490 11.24 29.39 -20.92
C VAL A 490 11.98 28.51 -21.94
N ARG A 491 13.28 28.30 -21.73
CA ARG A 491 14.01 27.15 -22.29
C ARG A 491 13.72 25.91 -21.44
N ALA A 492 13.36 24.82 -22.11
CA ALA A 492 13.07 23.53 -21.53
C ALA A 492 14.33 22.89 -20.92
N THR A 493 14.59 23.09 -19.63
CA THR A 493 15.38 22.20 -18.76
C THR A 493 15.21 22.63 -17.30
N ALA A 494 15.02 21.66 -16.40
CA ALA A 494 15.02 21.72 -14.93
C ALA A 494 13.65 21.60 -14.23
N TRP A 495 13.16 20.36 -14.09
CA TRP A 495 12.19 19.97 -13.05
C TRP A 495 12.90 19.81 -11.69
N ALA A 496 13.53 20.86 -11.20
CA ALA A 496 14.03 20.91 -9.82
C ALA A 496 12.97 21.62 -8.97
N LEU A 497 12.44 20.92 -7.96
CA LEU A 497 11.70 21.57 -6.87
C LEU A 497 12.65 22.59 -6.24
N GLN A 498 12.34 23.88 -6.39
CA GLN A 498 13.02 24.93 -5.64
C GLN A 498 12.79 24.70 -4.14
N PRO A 499 13.83 24.75 -3.29
CA PRO A 499 13.64 24.77 -1.85
C PRO A 499 13.00 26.12 -1.47
N ALA A 500 11.90 26.08 -0.73
CA ALA A 500 11.35 27.28 -0.10
C ALA A 500 12.35 27.81 0.94
N ALA A 501 12.60 29.12 0.87
CA ALA A 501 13.38 29.89 1.83
C ALA A 501 12.63 30.06 3.17
#